data_AF-A0A7X5UE22-F1
#
_entry.id   AF-A0A7X5UE22-F1
#
_cell.length_a   1.000
_cell.length_b   1.000
_cell.length_c   1.000
_cell.angle_alpha   90.00
_cell.angle_beta   90.00
_cell.angle_gamma   90.00
#
_symmetry.space_group_name_H-M   'P 1'
#
loop_
_entity.id
_entity.type
_entity.pdbx_description
1 polymer ?
#
loop_
_entity_poly.entity_id
_entity_poly.type
_entity_poly.pdbx_seq_one_letter_code
_entity_poly.pdbx_strand_id
1 'polypeptide(L)'
;MTDQDIPAREYTRPPMTRGVDPQRMNWLWQLVLQATDLDPADVRQALNAIGVPATDQRIASWQASDRDDNYFPLTLAEMERNLRAVIAWKARSAQVAGEGADQE
;
A
#
# COMPACT_ATOMS: atom_id res chain seq x y z
N MET A 1 -1.40 10.50 36.04
CA MET A 1 -0.82 10.25 34.70
C MET A 1 -0.24 8.85 34.73
N THR A 2 -0.94 7.86 34.19
CA THR A 2 -0.42 6.50 34.02
C THR A 2 0.07 6.37 32.59
N ASP A 3 1.38 6.45 32.43
CA ASP A 3 2.11 6.03 31.24
C ASP A 3 1.91 4.51 31.10
N GLN A 4 1.07 4.11 30.13
CA GLN A 4 0.90 2.70 29.81
C GLN A 4 2.13 2.26 29.01
N ASP A 5 3.09 1.69 29.71
CA ASP A 5 4.26 1.02 29.18
C ASP A 5 3.79 -0.14 28.26
N ILE A 6 3.69 0.14 26.96
CA ILE A 6 3.42 -0.88 25.95
C ILE A 6 4.71 -1.70 25.86
N PRO A 7 4.71 -3.00 26.20
CA PRO A 7 5.93 -3.80 26.11
C PRO A 7 6.46 -3.72 24.68
N ALA A 8 7.67 -3.19 24.52
CA ALA A 8 8.40 -3.21 23.27
C ALA A 8 8.56 -4.68 22.88
N ARG A 9 7.67 -5.17 21.99
CA ARG A 9 7.82 -6.50 21.41
C ARG A 9 9.18 -6.51 20.72
N GLU A 10 10.14 -7.23 21.28
CA GLU A 10 11.39 -7.54 20.60
C GLU A 10 11.03 -8.05 19.20
N TYR A 11 11.58 -7.39 18.18
CA TYR A 11 11.33 -7.76 16.81
C TYR A 11 11.79 -9.22 16.61
N THR A 12 10.83 -10.13 16.59
CA THR A 12 11.09 -11.54 16.33
C THR A 12 11.09 -11.68 14.81
N ARG A 13 12.28 -11.82 14.22
CA ARG A 13 12.39 -12.10 12.78
C ARG A 13 11.57 -13.37 12.49
N PRO A 14 10.51 -13.30 11.67
CA PRO A 14 9.72 -14.47 11.33
C PRO A 14 10.60 -15.54 10.65
N PRO A 15 10.34 -16.84 10.86
CA PRO A 15 11.02 -17.90 10.14
C PRO A 15 10.91 -17.66 8.63
N MET A 16 12.04 -17.59 7.92
CA MET A 16 12.11 -17.41 6.46
C MET A 16 11.76 -18.73 5.72
N THR A 17 10.71 -19.42 6.15
CA THR A 17 10.31 -20.74 5.63
C THR A 17 9.60 -20.66 4.27
N ARG A 18 9.34 -19.45 3.78
CA ARG A 18 9.15 -19.13 2.36
C ARG A 18 10.18 -18.05 2.05
N GLY A 19 11.17 -18.34 1.21
CA GLY A 19 12.06 -17.29 0.68
C GLY A 19 11.22 -16.33 -0.15
N VAL A 20 10.69 -15.28 0.48
CA VAL A 20 10.00 -14.21 -0.23
C VAL A 20 11.09 -13.36 -0.86
N ASP A 21 11.12 -13.32 -2.18
CA ASP A 21 12.01 -12.40 -2.91
C ASP A 21 11.52 -10.96 -2.68
N PRO A 22 12.29 -10.11 -1.96
CA PRO A 22 11.88 -8.74 -1.69
C PRO A 22 11.82 -7.88 -2.97
N GLN A 23 12.31 -8.38 -4.09
CA GLN A 23 12.18 -7.75 -5.40
C GLN A 23 10.88 -8.11 -6.12
N ARG A 24 10.09 -9.08 -5.63
CA ARG A 24 8.90 -9.61 -6.31
C ARG A 24 7.71 -9.73 -5.37
N MET A 25 7.13 -8.58 -5.01
CA MET A 25 6.01 -8.47 -4.06
C MET A 25 4.63 -8.36 -4.71
N ASN A 26 4.51 -8.49 -6.04
CA ASN A 26 3.24 -8.41 -6.77
C ASN A 26 2.18 -9.36 -6.20
N TRP A 27 2.57 -10.58 -5.79
CA TRP A 27 1.65 -11.54 -5.16
C TRP A 27 1.03 -11.01 -3.86
N LEU A 28 1.81 -10.32 -3.03
CA LEU A 28 1.32 -9.76 -1.77
C LEU A 28 0.44 -8.55 -2.04
N TRP A 29 0.80 -7.74 -3.03
CA TRP A 29 -0.03 -6.63 -3.48
C TRP A 29 -1.42 -7.11 -3.94
N GLN A 30 -1.48 -8.19 -4.74
CA GLN A 30 -2.74 -8.79 -5.14
C GLN A 30 -3.57 -9.30 -3.96
N LEU A 31 -2.95 -9.90 -2.94
CA LEU A 31 -3.67 -10.29 -1.72
C LEU A 31 -4.25 -9.08 -0.97
N VAL A 32 -3.51 -7.97 -0.91
CA VAL A 32 -4.04 -6.72 -0.32
C VAL A 32 -5.25 -6.23 -1.11
N LEU A 33 -5.19 -6.24 -2.45
CA LEU A 33 -6.33 -5.86 -3.28
C LEU A 33 -7.52 -6.82 -3.11
N GLN A 34 -7.29 -8.12 -2.93
CA GLN A 34 -8.38 -9.08 -2.68
C GLN A 34 -9.01 -8.91 -1.29
N ALA A 35 -8.21 -8.48 -0.31
CA ALA A 35 -8.65 -8.30 1.07
C ALA A 35 -9.27 -6.92 1.35
N THR A 36 -9.23 -5.99 0.40
CA THR A 36 -9.65 -4.60 0.60
C THR A 36 -10.39 -4.05 -0.62
N ASP A 37 -11.24 -3.03 -0.43
CA ASP A 37 -11.87 -2.30 -1.54
C ASP A 37 -10.93 -1.21 -2.11
N LEU A 38 -9.65 -1.55 -2.35
CA LEU A 38 -8.67 -0.58 -2.83
C LEU A 38 -8.77 -0.40 -4.35
N ASP A 39 -9.26 0.76 -4.80
CA ASP A 39 -9.32 1.12 -6.22
C ASP A 39 -7.93 1.49 -6.77
N PRO A 40 -7.47 0.90 -7.90
CA PRO A 40 -6.26 1.33 -8.60
C PRO A 40 -6.15 2.85 -8.85
N ALA A 41 -7.27 3.53 -9.10
CA ALA A 41 -7.32 4.97 -9.31
C ALA A 41 -6.94 5.74 -8.03
N ASP A 42 -7.38 5.27 -6.85
CA ASP A 42 -6.99 5.85 -5.56
C ASP A 42 -5.50 5.67 -5.30
N VAL A 43 -4.95 4.50 -5.65
CA VAL A 43 -3.50 4.26 -5.52
C VAL A 43 -2.72 5.23 -6.40
N ARG A 44 -3.14 5.44 -7.65
CA ARG A 44 -2.52 6.40 -8.55
C ARG A 44 -2.57 7.81 -7.98
N GLN A 45 -3.72 8.25 -7.49
CA GLN A 45 -3.89 9.58 -6.89
C GLN A 45 -3.02 9.76 -5.65
N ALA A 46 -3.01 8.77 -4.75
CA ALA A 46 -2.21 8.78 -3.54
C ALA A 46 -0.71 8.89 -3.83
N LEU A 47 -0.22 8.15 -4.82
CA LEU A 47 1.19 8.19 -5.22
C LEU A 47 1.57 9.52 -5.85
N ASN A 48 0.76 10.02 -6.79
CA ASN A 48 1.02 11.31 -7.43
C ASN A 48 0.96 12.46 -6.41
N ALA A 49 0.09 12.38 -5.40
CA ALA A 49 -0.01 13.38 -4.33
C ALA A 49 1.27 13.48 -3.47
N ILE A 50 2.05 12.40 -3.36
CA ILE A 50 3.35 12.40 -2.67
C ILE A 50 4.55 12.58 -3.61
N GLY A 51 4.30 12.96 -4.87
CA GLY A 51 5.35 13.20 -5.87
C GLY A 51 5.94 11.93 -6.49
N VAL A 52 5.30 10.77 -6.32
CA VAL A 52 5.70 9.53 -7.00
C VAL A 52 4.90 9.40 -8.30
N PRO A 53 5.54 9.54 -9.48
CA PRO A 53 4.82 9.50 -10.76
C PRO A 53 4.32 8.07 -11.03
N ALA A 54 3.03 7.85 -10.81
CA ALA A 54 2.35 6.59 -11.06
C ALA A 54 1.49 6.68 -12.32
N THR A 55 1.78 5.84 -13.30
CA THR A 55 0.97 5.67 -14.51
C THR A 55 0.01 4.50 -14.33
N ASP A 56 -1.12 4.50 -15.05
CA ASP A 56 -2.07 3.38 -15.03
C ASP A 56 -1.39 2.06 -15.46
N GLN A 57 -0.47 2.12 -16.44
CA GLN A 57 0.33 0.98 -16.85
C GLN A 57 1.19 0.42 -15.70
N ARG A 58 1.82 1.29 -14.88
CA ARG A 58 2.63 0.85 -13.74
C ARG A 58 1.75 0.20 -12.67
N ILE A 59 0.58 0.76 -12.37
CA ILE A 59 -0.36 0.16 -11.42
C ILE A 59 -0.88 -1.20 -11.93
N ALA A 60 -1.24 -1.29 -13.21
CA ALA A 60 -1.71 -2.52 -13.83
C ALA A 60 -0.65 -3.63 -13.80
N SER A 61 0.63 -3.28 -13.96
CA SER A 61 1.73 -4.25 -13.90
C SER A 61 1.85 -4.99 -12.56
N TRP A 62 1.31 -4.42 -11.47
CA TRP A 62 1.31 -5.07 -10.15
C TRP A 62 0.24 -6.15 -9.99
N GLN A 63 -0.77 -6.14 -10.87
CA GLN A 63 -1.82 -7.15 -10.94
C GLN A 63 -1.52 -8.24 -11.97
N ALA A 64 -0.51 -8.03 -12.83
CA ALA A 64 -0.05 -9.00 -13.81
C ALA A 64 0.58 -10.23 -13.13
N SER A 65 0.39 -11.40 -13.75
CA SER A 65 1.11 -12.63 -13.44
C SER A 65 2.56 -12.51 -13.89
N ASP A 66 3.48 -13.29 -13.30
CA ASP A 66 4.89 -13.32 -13.70
C ASP A 66 5.14 -13.87 -15.12
N ARG A 67 4.10 -14.40 -15.77
CA ARG A 67 4.09 -14.90 -17.15
C ARG A 67 3.59 -13.87 -18.17
N ASP A 68 3.05 -12.75 -17.72
CA ASP A 68 2.47 -11.75 -18.62
C ASP A 68 3.55 -10.76 -19.11
N ASP A 69 3.46 -10.33 -20.37
CA ASP A 69 4.43 -9.42 -20.99
C ASP A 69 4.47 -8.02 -20.32
N ASN A 70 3.40 -7.65 -19.62
CA ASN A 70 3.30 -6.41 -18.86
C ASN A 70 3.69 -6.59 -17.38
N TYR A 71 4.27 -7.73 -17.00
CA TYR A 71 4.77 -7.95 -15.66
C TYR A 71 5.97 -7.04 -15.39
N PHE A 72 5.81 -6.19 -14.36
CA PHE A 72 6.92 -5.47 -13.79
C PHE A 72 6.96 -5.68 -12.29
N PRO A 73 8.13 -6.07 -11.73
CA PRO A 73 8.24 -6.33 -10.31
C PRO A 73 7.92 -5.09 -9.48
N LEU A 74 7.19 -5.34 -8.38
CA LEU A 74 7.00 -4.43 -7.26
C LEU A 74 7.93 -4.89 -6.14
N THR A 75 8.85 -4.03 -5.72
CA THR A 75 9.75 -4.34 -4.59
C THR A 75 9.04 -4.14 -3.25
N LEU A 76 9.60 -4.70 -2.17
CA LEU A 76 9.10 -4.49 -0.81
C LEU A 76 9.11 -3.01 -0.41
N ALA A 77 10.15 -2.28 -0.79
CA ALA A 77 10.28 -0.85 -0.51
C ALA A 77 9.19 -0.03 -1.24
N GLU A 78 8.95 -0.35 -2.52
CA GLU A 78 7.85 0.27 -3.26
C GLU A 78 6.50 -0.09 -2.65
N MET A 79 6.29 -1.36 -2.28
CA MET A 79 5.05 -1.80 -1.65
C MET A 79 4.77 -1.05 -0.34
N GLU A 80 5.76 -0.94 0.54
CA GLU A 80 5.62 -0.17 1.78
C GLU A 80 5.26 1.29 1.48
N ARG A 81 6.02 1.95 0.61
CA ARG A 81 5.78 3.35 0.22
C ARG A 81 4.36 3.53 -0.33
N ASN A 82 3.93 2.64 -1.21
CA ASN A 82 2.62 2.73 -1.85
C ASN A 82 1.49 2.58 -0.82
N LEU A 83 1.60 1.63 0.12
CA LEU A 83 0.62 1.46 1.18
C LEU A 83 0.56 2.68 2.11
N ARG A 84 1.72 3.24 2.50
CA ARG A 84 1.75 4.47 3.32
C ARG A 84 1.08 5.65 2.60
N ALA A 85 1.33 5.80 1.30
CA ALA A 85 0.70 6.84 0.49
C ALA A 85 -0.83 6.69 0.47
N VAL A 86 -1.32 5.46 0.23
CA VAL A 86 -2.76 5.15 0.23
C VAL A 86 -3.40 5.42 1.60
N ILE A 87 -2.74 5.02 2.69
CA ILE A 87 -3.24 5.26 4.05
C ILE A 87 -3.38 6.77 4.31
N ALA A 88 -2.34 7.55 3.99
CA ALA A 88 -2.36 9.00 4.17
C ALA A 88 -3.45 9.67 3.30
N TRP A 89 -3.59 9.22 2.05
CA TRP A 89 -4.62 9.70 1.13
C TRP A 89 -6.03 9.43 1.67
N LYS A 90 -6.31 8.20 2.11
CA LYS A 90 -7.61 7.84 2.68
C LYS A 90 -7.93 8.62 3.95
N ALA A 91 -6.94 8.81 4.83
CA ALA A 91 -7.11 9.62 6.04
C ALA A 91 -7.47 11.08 5.70
N ARG A 92 -6.79 11.68 4.71
CA ARG A 92 -7.09 13.05 4.25
C ARG A 92 -8.48 13.15 3.63
N SER A 93 -8.86 12.21 2.76
CA SER A 93 -10.17 12.22 2.10
C SER A 93 -11.32 12.08 3.11
N ALA A 94 -11.12 11.27 4.16
CA ALA A 94 -12.11 11.13 5.23
C ALA A 94 -12.28 12.42 6.06
N GLN A 95 -11.20 13.17 6.31
CA GLN A 95 -11.25 14.46 7.00
C GLN A 95 -12.06 15.48 6.17
N VAL A 96 -11.75 15.62 4.89
CA VAL A 96 -12.44 16.55 3.99
C VAL A 96 -13.93 16.21 3.86
N ALA A 97 -14.28 14.93 3.80
CA ALA A 97 -15.68 14.50 3.75
C ALA A 97 -16.44 14.80 5.05
N GLY A 98 -15.80 14.70 6.22
CA GLY A 98 -16.39 15.07 7.51
C GLY A 98 -16.58 16.58 7.67
N GLU A 99 -15.59 17.38 7.25
CA GLU A 99 -15.63 18.85 7.33
C GLU A 99 -16.71 19.47 6.43
N GLY A 100 -17.07 18.80 5.32
CA GLY A 100 -18.17 19.21 4.45
C GLY A 100 -19.56 18.90 5.01
N ALA A 101 -19.69 17.83 5.81
CA ALA A 101 -20.96 17.42 6.41
C ALA A 101 -21.36 18.26 7.64
N ASP A 102 -20.38 18.87 8.32
CA ASP A 102 -20.62 19.78 9.47
C ASP A 102 -20.97 21.23 9.03
N GLN A 103 -21.02 21.52 7.73
CA GLN A 103 -21.31 22.85 7.17
C GLN A 103 -22.68 22.97 6.46
N GLU A 104 -23.48 21.91 6.45
CA GLU A 104 -24.89 21.88 5.98
C GLU A 104 -25.89 21.82 7.14
#